data_AF-A0A7Y3GIF9-F1
#
_entry.id   AF-A0A7Y3GIF9-F1
#
_cell.length_a   1.000
_cell.length_b   1.000
_cell.length_c   1.000
_cell.angle_alpha   90.00
_cell.angle_beta   90.00
_cell.angle_gamma   90.00
#
_symmetry.space_group_name_H-M   'P 1'
#
loop_
_entity.id
_entity.type
_entity.pdbx_description
1 polymer ?
#
loop_
_entity_poly.entity_id
_entity_poly.type
_entity_poly.pdbx_seq_one_letter_code
_entity_poly.pdbx_strand_id
1 'polypeptide(L)' 'MKKYTINKTYQQINEKIKAGDAVVVTAEEMIGLVKDQGPVDAARHVDVVTTGTFAPM' A
#
# COMPACT_ATOMS: atom_id res chain seq x y z
N MET A 1 -17.75 -6.36 9.71
CA MET A 1 -16.47 -5.93 9.09
C MET A 1 -16.20 -4.50 9.53
N LYS A 2 -14.96 -4.15 9.91
CA LYS A 2 -14.62 -2.76 10.27
C LYS A 2 -14.79 -1.87 9.03
N LYS A 3 -15.50 -0.74 9.18
CA LYS A 3 -15.75 0.21 8.10
C LYS A 3 -14.52 1.10 7.95
N TYR A 4 -13.63 0.77 7.03
CA TYR A 4 -12.51 1.63 6.66
C TYR A 4 -12.94 2.65 5.61
N THR A 5 -12.31 3.83 5.61
CA THR A 5 -12.54 4.89 4.62
C THR A 5 -12.16 4.44 3.20
N ILE A 6 -11.13 3.60 3.09
CA ILE A 6 -10.68 2.95 1.85
C ILE A 6 -10.73 1.44 2.05
N ASN A 7 -11.34 0.72 1.11
CA ASN A 7 -11.38 -0.75 1.12
C ASN A 7 -10.80 -1.26 -0.21
N LYS A 8 -9.77 -2.10 -0.13
CA LYS A 8 -9.17 -2.80 -1.26
C LYS A 8 -9.24 -4.29 -0.97
N THR A 9 -9.53 -5.10 -1.98
CA THR A 9 -9.56 -6.56 -1.82
C THR A 9 -8.23 -7.16 -2.27
N TYR A 10 -7.86 -8.31 -1.70
CA TYR A 10 -6.68 -9.04 -2.16
C TYR A 10 -6.76 -9.41 -3.64
N GLN A 11 -7.96 -9.75 -4.13
CA GLN A 11 -8.16 -10.06 -5.54
C GLN A 11 -7.82 -8.87 -6.44
N GLN A 12 -8.34 -7.68 -6.11
CA GLN A 12 -8.07 -6.45 -6.85
C GLN A 12 -6.58 -6.10 -6.85
N ILE A 13 -5.92 -6.22 -5.70
CA ILE A 13 -4.48 -5.93 -5.58
C ILE A 13 -3.66 -6.94 -6.41
N ASN A 14 -4.01 -8.23 -6.36
CA ASN A 14 -3.33 -9.27 -7.13
C ASN A 14 -3.52 -9.10 -8.64
N GLU A 15 -4.68 -8.62 -9.10
CA GLU A 15 -4.91 -8.28 -10.51
C GLU A 15 -4.00 -7.13 -10.96
N LYS A 16 -3.87 -6.07 -10.16
CA LYS A 16 -2.92 -4.97 -10.44
C LYS A 16 -1.46 -5.43 -10.48
N ILE A 17 -1.06 -6.31 -9.56
CA ILE A 17 0.30 -6.87 -9.53
C ILE A 17 0.57 -7.66 -10.82
N LYS A 18 -0.39 -8.48 -11.26
CA LYS A 18 -0.27 -9.24 -12.53
C LYS A 18 -0.24 -8.34 -13.76
N ALA A 19 -0.94 -7.21 -13.72
CA ALA A 19 -0.94 -6.22 -14.80
C ALA A 19 0.33 -5.35 -14.82
N GLY A 20 1.10 -5.31 -13.73
CA GLY A 20 2.25 -4.40 -13.58
C GLY A 20 1.87 -2.98 -13.14
N ASP A 21 0.61 -2.74 -12.77
CA ASP A 21 0.05 -1.43 -12.42
C ASP A 21 -0.02 -1.18 -10.90
N ALA A 22 0.46 -2.14 -10.08
CA ALA A 22 0.44 -2.01 -8.64
C ALA A 22 1.45 -0.96 -8.15
N VAL A 23 0.96 0.00 -7.35
CA VAL A 23 1.84 0.97 -6.68
C VAL A 23 2.38 0.35 -5.40
N VAL A 24 3.69 0.07 -5.39
CA VAL A 24 4.41 -0.54 -4.28
C VAL A 24 5.39 0.48 -3.70
N VAL A 25 5.37 0.67 -2.39
CA VAL A 25 6.25 1.63 -1.68
C VAL A 25 6.92 0.97 -0.47
N THR A 26 8.00 1.54 0.03
CA THR A 26 8.60 1.14 1.31
C THR A 26 7.86 1.76 2.51
N ALA A 27 8.14 1.25 3.70
CA ALA A 27 7.62 1.83 4.93
C ALA A 27 8.03 3.31 5.11
N GLU A 28 9.28 3.65 4.77
CA GLU A 28 9.82 5.00 4.85
C GLU A 28 9.12 5.95 3.87
N GLU A 29 8.91 5.51 2.63
CA GLU A 29 8.18 6.29 1.61
C GLU A 29 6.72 6.52 2.04
N MET A 30 6.08 5.52 2.63
CA MET A 30 4.72 5.64 3.14
C MET A 30 4.60 6.71 4.23
N ILE A 31 5.60 6.85 5.11
CA ILE A 31 5.62 7.91 6.13
C ILE A 31 5.64 9.29 5.47
N GLY A 32 6.42 9.47 4.40
CA GLY A 32 6.47 10.71 3.62
C GLY A 32 5.11 11.03 2.98
N LEU A 33 4.54 10.07 2.26
CA LEU A 33 3.24 10.22 1.59
C LEU A 33 2.12 10.61 2.55
N VAL A 34 2.08 10.01 3.74
CA VAL A 34 1.08 10.34 4.77
C VAL A 34 1.30 11.76 5.33
N LYS A 35 2.54 12.22 5.47
CA LYS A 35 2.83 13.60 5.92
C LYS A 35 2.39 14.64 4.89
N ASP A 36 2.59 14.35 3.61
CA ASP A 36 2.33 15.32 2.54
C ASP A 36 0.86 15.35 2.10
N GLN A 37 0.21 14.18 2.02
CA GLN A 37 -1.12 14.00 1.42
C GLN A 37 -2.18 13.54 2.42
N GLY A 38 -1.77 13.13 3.63
CA GLY A 38 -2.65 12.57 4.63
C GLY A 38 -2.92 11.06 4.44
N PRO A 39 -3.45 10.39 5.49
CA PRO A 39 -3.55 8.92 5.52
C PRO A 39 -4.57 8.34 4.53
N VAL A 40 -5.66 9.05 4.25
CA VAL A 40 -6.73 8.56 3.36
C VAL A 40 -6.29 8.61 1.91
N ASP A 41 -5.65 9.70 1.49
CA ASP A 41 -5.19 9.84 0.11
C ASP A 41 -3.93 9.02 -0.16
N ALA A 42 -3.02 8.89 0.81
CA ALA A 42 -1.92 7.94 0.71
C ALA A 42 -2.44 6.50 0.52
N ALA A 43 -3.44 6.06 1.30
CA ALA A 43 -4.05 4.75 1.16
C ALA A 43 -4.85 4.56 -0.14
N ARG A 44 -5.34 5.66 -0.76
CA ARG A 44 -6.00 5.62 -2.06
C ARG A 44 -5.00 5.26 -3.16
N HIS A 45 -3.83 5.90 -3.15
CA HIS A 45 -2.80 5.76 -4.19
C HIS A 45 -1.91 4.52 -4.02
N VAL A 46 -1.57 4.13 -2.79
CA VAL A 46 -0.65 3.01 -2.51
C VAL A 46 -1.40 1.68 -2.42
N ASP A 47 -0.95 0.65 -3.13
CA ASP A 47 -1.57 -0.68 -3.12
C ASP A 47 -0.85 -1.66 -2.18
N VAL A 48 0.48 -1.61 -2.09
CA VAL A 48 1.29 -2.48 -1.22
C VAL A 48 2.38 -1.66 -0.54
N VAL A 49 2.54 -1.85 0.78
CA VAL A 49 3.68 -1.33 1.54
C VAL A 49 4.59 -2.50 1.87
N THR A 50 5.85 -2.39 1.48
CA THR A 50 6.87 -3.39 1.79
C THR A 50 7.66 -2.94 3.02
N THR A 51 7.82 -3.86 3.97
CA THR A 51 8.71 -3.69 5.10
C THR A 51 9.89 -4.60 4.89
N GLY A 52 11.10 -4.06 4.91
CA GLY A 52 12.31 -4.87 4.87
C GLY A 52 12.44 -5.67 6.15
N THR A 53 11.98 -6.92 6.16
CA THR A 53 12.28 -7.85 7.24
C THR A 53 13.55 -8.59 6.87
N PHE A 54 14.69 -8.15 7.39
CA PHE A 54 15.95 -8.87 7.22
C PHE A 54 16.00 -10.02 8.23
N ALA A 55 15.47 -11.18 7.86
CA ALA A 55 15.76 -12.43 8.55
C ALA A 55 16.80 -13.19 7.73
N PRO A 56 17.87 -13.76 8.34
CA PRO A 56 18.73 -14.70 7.63
C PRO A 56 17.86 -15.92 7.30
N MET A 57 17.62 -16.16 6.01
CA MET A 57 17.07 -17.43 5.53
C MET A 57 18.08 -18.55 5.72
#